data_AF-A0A2D5YP69-F1
#
_entry.id   AF-A0A2D5YP69-F1
#
_cell.length_a   1.000
_cell.length_b   1.000
_cell.length_c   1.000
_cell.angle_alpha   90.00
_cell.angle_beta   90.00
_cell.angle_gamma   90.00
#
_symmetry.space_group_name_H-M   'P 1'
#
loop_
_entity.id
_entity.type
_entity.pdbx_description
1 polymer ?
#
loop_
_entity_poly.entity_id
_entity_poly.type
_entity_poly.pdbx_seq_one_letter_code
_entity_poly.pdbx_strand_id
1 'polypeptide(L)'
;MAGSPKPSSAESAISGIASAQWSTEFDDALYRLLLLTDRPTDIAMLASNRLREVYYAVLKGEAGGAVRRSFGVGNGIVRAIEYLASHLNESITIEDMANKVGMSRAVFHRKFKQATTMSPIQFVKSMRLNNAAKRIAEGTNVSVAAMDVGYISSSQFSRDFKRMYGLSPKQWQKENTAKVATIMQ
;
A
#
# COMPACT_ATOMS: atom_id res chain seq x y z
N MET A 1 -30.66 45.69 7.85
CA MET A 1 -29.60 44.96 8.57
C MET A 1 -29.38 43.63 7.85
N ALA A 2 -28.33 43.56 7.04
CA ALA A 2 -27.98 42.37 6.26
C ALA A 2 -27.25 41.37 7.17
N GLY A 3 -27.87 40.22 7.41
CA GLY A 3 -27.22 39.11 8.11
C GLY A 3 -26.31 38.36 7.16
N SER A 4 -25.00 38.48 7.38
CA SER A 4 -23.97 37.73 6.65
C SER A 4 -24.17 36.22 6.83
N PRO A 5 -23.95 35.39 5.79
CA PRO A 5 -24.01 33.94 5.93
C PRO A 5 -22.81 33.45 6.75
N LYS A 6 -23.11 32.61 7.74
CA LYS A 6 -22.16 31.84 8.56
C LYS A 6 -21.16 31.11 7.66
N PRO A 7 -19.85 31.10 7.97
CA PRO A 7 -18.91 30.25 7.26
C PRO A 7 -19.28 28.78 7.48
N SER A 8 -19.50 28.07 6.38
CA SER A 8 -19.71 26.61 6.37
C SER A 8 -18.48 25.95 6.97
N SER A 9 -18.66 25.32 8.14
CA SER A 9 -17.70 24.46 8.79
C SER A 9 -17.53 23.18 7.98
N ALA A 10 -16.82 23.27 6.86
CA ALA A 10 -16.22 22.11 6.22
C ALA A 10 -15.02 21.68 7.08
N GLU A 11 -15.30 21.05 8.23
CA GLU A 11 -14.38 20.07 8.80
C GLU A 11 -14.27 18.93 7.77
N SER A 12 -13.43 19.14 6.76
CA SER A 12 -13.09 18.13 5.77
C SER A 12 -12.36 17.02 6.51
N ALA A 13 -13.13 16.05 6.99
CA ALA A 13 -12.63 14.81 7.55
C ALA A 13 -11.50 14.30 6.65
N ILE A 14 -10.37 13.98 7.25
CA ILE A 14 -9.25 13.33 6.58
C ILE A 14 -9.76 11.93 6.19
N SER A 15 -10.46 11.86 5.06
CA SER A 15 -10.86 10.61 4.44
C SER A 15 -9.64 10.02 3.76
N GLY A 16 -9.31 8.78 4.07
CA GLY A 16 -8.23 8.03 3.43
C GLY A 16 -8.44 7.81 1.93
N ILE A 17 -9.64 8.14 1.43
CA ILE A 17 -10.00 8.12 0.01
C ILE A 17 -10.52 9.50 -0.38
N ALA A 18 -9.96 10.04 -1.46
CA ALA A 18 -10.44 11.25 -2.13
C ALA A 18 -10.59 10.94 -3.63
N SER A 19 -11.64 11.47 -4.25
CA SER A 19 -11.82 11.45 -5.70
C SER A 19 -11.19 12.69 -6.34
N ALA A 20 -10.62 12.53 -7.52
CA ALA A 20 -10.08 13.62 -8.33
C ALA A 20 -10.34 13.32 -9.81
N GLN A 21 -10.48 14.37 -10.61
CA GLN A 21 -10.56 14.21 -12.06
C GLN A 21 -9.19 13.80 -12.63
N TRP A 22 -9.19 12.97 -13.67
CA TRP A 22 -7.97 12.60 -14.37
C TRP A 22 -7.48 13.81 -15.18
N SER A 23 -6.23 14.21 -14.98
CA SER A 23 -5.58 15.20 -15.84
C SER A 23 -4.92 14.52 -17.03
N THR A 24 -4.72 15.25 -18.12
CA THR A 24 -4.00 14.74 -19.30
C THR A 24 -2.60 14.26 -18.92
N GLU A 25 -1.89 14.96 -18.03
CA GLU A 25 -0.56 14.54 -17.58
C GLU A 25 -0.59 13.23 -16.77
N PHE A 26 -1.65 12.99 -16.00
CA PHE A 26 -1.82 11.72 -15.30
C PHE A 26 -2.12 10.58 -16.29
N ASP A 27 -3.00 10.83 -17.25
CA ASP A 27 -3.36 9.86 -18.29
C ASP A 27 -2.14 9.46 -19.13
N ASP A 28 -1.37 10.44 -19.63
CA ASP A 28 -0.15 10.21 -20.40
C ASP A 28 0.93 9.46 -19.59
N ALA A 29 1.07 9.77 -18.31
CA ALA A 29 2.02 9.10 -17.42
C ALA A 29 1.60 7.65 -17.16
N LEU A 30 0.30 7.42 -16.88
CA LEU A 30 -0.25 6.09 -16.65
C LEU A 30 -0.15 5.23 -17.91
N TYR A 31 -0.50 5.78 -19.07
CA TYR A 31 -0.38 5.09 -20.35
C TYR A 31 1.05 4.63 -20.62
N ARG A 32 2.05 5.51 -20.43
CA ARG A 32 3.46 5.16 -20.62
C ARG A 32 3.99 4.14 -19.61
N LEU A 33 3.43 4.09 -18.41
CA LEU A 33 3.73 3.03 -17.44
C LEU A 33 3.14 1.69 -17.90
N LEU A 34 1.89 1.68 -18.39
CA LEU A 34 1.22 0.48 -18.88
C LEU A 34 1.88 -0.10 -20.14
N LEU A 35 2.49 0.73 -20.99
CA LEU A 35 3.25 0.24 -22.14
C LEU A 35 4.50 -0.59 -21.79
N LEU A 36 4.91 -0.62 -20.52
CA LEU A 36 6.04 -1.45 -20.09
C LEU A 36 5.68 -2.93 -19.89
N THR A 37 4.40 -3.32 -19.85
CA THR A 37 3.94 -4.62 -19.29
C THR A 37 4.57 -5.87 -19.92
N ASP A 38 5.02 -5.79 -21.17
CA ASP A 38 5.50 -6.96 -21.94
C ASP A 38 6.93 -6.78 -22.46
N ARG A 39 7.73 -5.89 -21.84
CA ARG A 39 9.10 -5.57 -22.29
C ARG A 39 10.09 -5.64 -21.13
N PRO A 40 10.72 -6.79 -20.86
CA PRO A 40 11.54 -7.00 -19.66
C PRO A 40 12.72 -6.02 -19.55
N THR A 41 13.37 -5.70 -20.67
CA THR A 41 14.47 -4.73 -20.71
C THR A 41 13.99 -3.31 -20.40
N ASP A 42 12.86 -2.90 -20.97
CA ASP A 42 12.29 -1.58 -20.73
C ASP A 42 11.78 -1.46 -19.29
N ILE A 43 11.19 -2.52 -18.72
CA ILE A 43 10.80 -2.58 -17.30
C ILE A 43 12.04 -2.35 -16.43
N ALA A 44 13.11 -3.11 -16.64
CA ALA A 44 14.32 -3.02 -15.83
C ALA A 44 14.97 -1.64 -15.88
N MET A 45 14.91 -0.96 -17.03
CA MET A 45 15.56 0.34 -17.23
C MET A 45 14.67 1.54 -16.88
N LEU A 46 13.36 1.45 -17.13
CA LEU A 46 12.45 2.61 -17.13
C LEU A 46 11.39 2.60 -16.03
N ALA A 47 11.06 1.44 -15.43
CA ALA A 47 9.91 1.33 -14.53
C ALA A 47 9.94 2.32 -13.38
N SER A 48 11.09 2.52 -12.73
CA SER A 48 11.21 3.48 -11.62
C SER A 48 10.95 4.92 -12.06
N ASN A 49 11.41 5.31 -13.25
CA ASN A 49 11.19 6.66 -13.78
C ASN A 49 9.74 6.86 -14.23
N ARG A 50 9.13 5.86 -14.87
CA ARG A 50 7.70 5.92 -15.23
C ARG A 50 6.80 5.97 -14.00
N LEU A 51 7.14 5.24 -12.95
CA LEU A 51 6.40 5.30 -11.70
C LEU A 51 6.51 6.67 -11.01
N ARG A 52 7.71 7.28 -11.01
CA ARG A 52 7.92 8.64 -10.51
C ARG A 52 7.12 9.67 -11.30
N GLU A 53 7.02 9.50 -12.62
CA GLU A 53 6.21 10.37 -13.48
C GLU A 53 4.73 10.32 -13.09
N VAL A 54 4.18 9.13 -12.86
CA VAL A 54 2.81 8.95 -12.35
C VAL A 54 2.64 9.63 -10.98
N TYR A 55 3.55 9.42 -10.04
CA TYR A 55 3.48 10.08 -8.73
C TYR A 55 3.53 11.60 -8.83
N TYR A 56 4.40 12.14 -9.69
CA TYR A 56 4.50 13.57 -9.92
C TYR A 56 3.21 14.14 -10.51
N ALA A 57 2.61 13.46 -11.50
CA ALA A 57 1.33 13.86 -12.08
C ALA A 57 0.20 13.89 -11.03
N VAL A 58 0.11 12.87 -10.17
CA VAL A 58 -0.85 12.83 -9.05
C VAL A 58 -0.63 13.99 -8.07
N LEU A 59 0.62 14.29 -7.71
CA LEU A 59 0.97 15.36 -6.77
C LEU A 59 0.73 16.77 -7.33
N LYS A 60 0.89 16.93 -8.65
CA LYS A 60 0.65 18.20 -9.37
C LYS A 60 -0.84 18.43 -9.62
N GLY A 61 -1.60 17.37 -9.89
CA GLY A 61 -3.03 17.43 -10.18
C GLY A 61 -3.92 17.72 -8.96
N GLU A 62 -5.25 17.66 -9.18
CA GLU A 62 -6.28 17.95 -8.16
C GLU A 62 -6.13 17.09 -6.89
N ALA A 63 -5.72 15.82 -7.05
CA ALA A 63 -5.48 14.90 -5.94
C ALA A 63 -4.31 15.33 -5.02
N GLY A 64 -3.40 16.18 -5.51
CA GLY A 64 -2.17 16.53 -4.79
C GLY A 64 -2.42 17.14 -3.41
N GLY A 65 -3.48 17.93 -3.26
CA GLY A 65 -3.85 18.52 -1.97
C GLY A 65 -4.22 17.44 -0.94
N ALA A 66 -4.99 16.43 -1.35
CA ALA A 66 -5.35 15.30 -0.49
C ALA A 66 -4.12 14.44 -0.16
N VAL A 67 -3.28 14.14 -1.15
CA VAL A 67 -2.05 13.37 -0.95
C VAL A 67 -1.11 14.06 0.04
N ARG A 68 -0.90 15.38 -0.06
CA ARG A 68 -0.06 16.13 0.89
C ARG A 68 -0.61 16.12 2.31
N ARG A 69 -1.93 16.15 2.51
CA ARG A 69 -2.54 16.05 3.85
C ARG A 69 -2.41 14.65 4.44
N SER A 70 -2.61 13.63 3.62
CA SER A 70 -2.58 12.22 4.04
C SER A 70 -1.16 11.66 4.17
N PHE A 71 -0.21 12.16 3.38
CA PHE A 71 1.15 11.61 3.26
C PHE A 71 2.27 12.65 3.47
N GLY A 72 1.94 13.86 3.94
CA GLY A 72 2.92 14.92 4.17
C GLY A 72 3.91 14.62 5.30
N VAL A 73 5.05 15.32 5.25
CA VAL A 73 6.08 15.29 6.30
C VAL A 73 5.46 15.65 7.65
N GLY A 74 5.67 14.81 8.66
CA GLY A 74 5.09 14.97 10.00
C GLY A 74 3.79 14.19 10.24
N ASN A 75 3.24 13.50 9.23
CA ASN A 75 2.09 12.62 9.46
C ASN A 75 2.52 11.36 10.24
N GLY A 76 2.04 11.24 11.49
CA GLY A 76 2.33 10.11 12.36
C GLY A 76 1.91 8.76 11.78
N ILE A 77 0.87 8.69 10.94
CA ILE A 77 0.47 7.42 10.32
C ILE A 77 1.48 6.97 9.26
N VAL A 78 2.02 7.91 8.46
CA VAL A 78 3.09 7.60 7.48
C VAL A 78 4.31 7.04 8.19
N ARG A 79 4.77 7.71 9.26
CA ARG A 79 5.90 7.24 10.06
C ARG A 79 5.65 5.87 10.70
N ALA A 80 4.42 5.57 11.11
CA ALA A 80 4.06 4.25 11.61
C ALA A 80 4.09 3.18 10.49
N ILE A 81 3.68 3.52 9.27
CA ILE A 81 3.74 2.62 8.11
C ILE A 81 5.20 2.38 7.69
N GLU A 82 6.04 3.42 7.68
CA GLU A 82 7.48 3.30 7.43
C GLU A 82 8.15 2.39 8.48
N TYR A 83 7.81 2.60 9.76
CA TYR A 83 8.29 1.74 10.84
C TYR A 83 7.84 0.29 10.66
N LEU A 84 6.57 0.06 10.29
CA LEU A 84 6.08 -1.28 9.97
C LEU A 84 6.87 -1.90 8.82
N ALA A 85 7.10 -1.14 7.74
CA ALA A 85 7.80 -1.60 6.55
C ALA A 85 9.20 -2.12 6.84
N SER A 86 9.94 -1.45 7.73
CA SER A 86 11.31 -1.83 8.09
C SER A 86 11.41 -2.97 9.10
N HIS A 87 10.30 -3.40 9.72
CA HIS A 87 10.28 -4.44 10.76
C HIS A 87 9.23 -5.55 10.46
N LEU A 88 8.84 -5.74 9.19
CA LEU A 88 7.76 -6.67 8.81
C LEU A 88 7.99 -8.12 9.26
N ASN A 89 9.25 -8.52 9.40
CA ASN A 89 9.71 -9.84 9.86
C ASN A 89 9.66 -10.01 11.39
N GLU A 90 9.47 -8.93 12.14
CA GLU A 90 9.47 -8.93 13.61
C GLU A 90 8.07 -9.06 14.20
N SER A 91 8.00 -9.40 15.50
CA SER A 91 6.74 -9.39 16.25
C SER A 91 6.33 -7.97 16.66
N ILE A 92 5.87 -7.17 15.70
CA ILE A 92 5.34 -5.82 15.98
C ILE A 92 3.91 -5.90 16.49
N THR A 93 3.65 -5.22 17.61
CA THR A 93 2.29 -4.99 18.11
C THR A 93 1.75 -3.63 17.66
N ILE A 94 0.42 -3.48 17.70
CA ILE A 94 -0.22 -2.18 17.42
C ILE A 94 0.20 -1.11 18.46
N GLU A 95 0.56 -1.55 19.66
CA GLU A 95 1.05 -0.68 20.73
C GLU A 95 2.43 -0.12 20.40
N ASP A 96 3.33 -0.94 19.87
CA ASP A 96 4.66 -0.49 19.40
C ASP A 96 4.53 0.59 18.32
N MET A 97 3.63 0.37 17.35
CA MET A 97 3.36 1.34 16.29
C MET A 97 2.79 2.65 16.83
N ALA A 98 1.89 2.59 17.81
CA ALA A 98 1.29 3.76 18.43
C ALA A 98 2.31 4.56 19.26
N ASN A 99 3.12 3.86 20.06
CA ASN A 99 4.18 4.44 20.88
C ASN A 99 5.26 5.10 20.02
N LYS A 100 5.64 4.49 18.90
CA LYS A 100 6.62 5.06 17.94
C LYS A 100 6.27 6.46 17.46
N VAL A 101 4.98 6.78 17.42
CA VAL A 101 4.45 8.05 16.90
C VAL A 101 3.78 8.91 17.96
N GLY A 102 3.98 8.56 19.25
CA GLY A 102 3.51 9.34 20.39
C GLY A 102 1.98 9.39 20.52
N MET A 103 1.29 8.32 20.14
CA MET A 103 -0.17 8.24 20.22
C MET A 103 -0.63 7.16 21.19
N SER A 104 -1.72 7.43 21.90
CA SER A 104 -2.44 6.36 22.59
C SER A 104 -3.04 5.38 21.59
N ARG A 105 -3.20 4.11 21.98
CA ARG A 105 -3.74 3.05 21.13
C ARG A 105 -5.10 3.40 20.49
N ALA A 106 -5.99 4.04 21.24
CA ALA A 106 -7.32 4.44 20.74
C ALA A 106 -7.23 5.53 19.67
N VAL A 107 -6.37 6.54 19.89
CA VAL A 107 -6.14 7.63 18.91
C VAL A 107 -5.47 7.07 17.67
N PHE A 108 -4.45 6.23 17.84
CA PHE A 108 -3.74 5.57 16.74
C PHE A 108 -4.70 4.77 15.87
N HIS A 109 -5.50 3.88 16.47
CA HIS A 109 -6.46 3.06 15.72
C HIS A 109 -7.43 3.91 14.89
N ARG A 110 -8.00 4.98 15.50
CA ARG A 110 -8.93 5.88 14.80
C ARG A 110 -8.24 6.60 13.63
N LYS A 111 -7.09 7.24 13.86
CA LYS A 111 -6.35 7.98 12.83
C LYS A 111 -5.85 7.05 11.71
N PHE A 112 -5.38 5.86 12.07
CA PHE A 112 -4.90 4.87 11.11
C PHE A 112 -6.04 4.39 10.21
N LYS A 113 -7.22 4.07 10.78
CA LYS A 113 -8.39 3.67 9.99
C LYS A 113 -8.92 4.81 9.13
N GLN A 114 -8.91 6.03 9.62
CA GLN A 114 -9.27 7.21 8.83
C GLN A 114 -8.33 7.38 7.63
N ALA A 115 -7.03 7.25 7.85
CA ALA A 115 -6.02 7.45 6.80
C ALA A 115 -5.92 6.29 5.80
N THR A 116 -6.09 5.04 6.24
CA THR A 116 -5.84 3.84 5.40
C THR A 116 -7.10 3.09 5.00
N THR A 117 -8.27 3.47 5.55
CA THR A 117 -9.55 2.72 5.49
C THR A 117 -9.55 1.34 6.15
N MET A 118 -8.40 0.87 6.63
CA MET A 118 -8.20 -0.43 7.25
C MET A 118 -7.88 -0.28 8.73
N SER A 119 -8.27 -1.26 9.56
CA SER A 119 -7.69 -1.32 10.91
C SER A 119 -6.18 -1.59 10.84
N PRO A 120 -5.37 -1.10 11.80
CA PRO A 120 -3.94 -1.37 11.84
C PRO A 120 -3.57 -2.84 11.67
N ILE A 121 -4.31 -3.73 12.33
CA ILE A 121 -4.03 -5.17 12.28
C ILE A 121 -4.33 -5.79 10.91
N GLN A 122 -5.38 -5.33 10.22
CA GLN A 122 -5.67 -5.77 8.86
C GLN A 122 -4.61 -5.26 7.88
N PHE A 123 -4.13 -4.03 8.09
CA PHE A 123 -3.07 -3.44 7.27
C PHE A 123 -1.75 -4.20 7.42
N VAL A 124 -1.31 -4.48 8.65
CA VAL A 124 -0.11 -5.31 8.94
C VAL A 124 -0.20 -6.66 8.23
N LYS A 125 -1.33 -7.37 8.39
CA LYS A 125 -1.54 -8.66 7.71
C LYS A 125 -1.43 -8.53 6.20
N SER A 126 -2.07 -7.52 5.62
CA SER A 126 -2.06 -7.30 4.17
C SER A 126 -0.66 -7.00 3.65
N MET A 127 0.09 -6.18 4.38
CA MET A 127 1.47 -5.84 4.04
C MET A 127 2.39 -7.07 4.10
N ARG A 128 2.24 -7.92 5.12
CA ARG A 128 2.97 -9.19 5.25
C ARG A 128 2.64 -10.16 4.11
N LEU A 129 1.36 -10.38 3.82
CA LEU A 129 0.92 -11.28 2.76
C LEU A 129 1.38 -10.80 1.37
N ASN A 130 1.32 -9.49 1.10
CA ASN A 130 1.82 -8.91 -0.15
C ASN A 130 3.33 -9.08 -0.31
N ASN A 131 4.10 -8.90 0.77
CA ASN A 131 5.54 -9.17 0.74
C ASN A 131 5.84 -10.65 0.52
N ALA A 132 5.10 -11.56 1.16
CA ALA A 132 5.26 -12.98 0.93
C ALA A 132 4.91 -13.36 -0.51
N ALA A 133 3.82 -12.83 -1.06
CA ALA A 133 3.42 -13.06 -2.45
C ALA A 133 4.52 -12.59 -3.43
N LYS A 134 5.06 -11.39 -3.23
CA LYS A 134 6.21 -10.88 -4.01
C LYS A 134 7.38 -11.86 -3.98
N ARG A 135 7.79 -12.30 -2.79
CA ARG A 135 8.94 -13.22 -2.64
C ARG A 135 8.68 -14.58 -3.26
N ILE A 136 7.45 -15.10 -3.17
CA ILE A 136 7.03 -16.35 -3.82
C ILE A 136 7.10 -16.21 -5.34
N ALA A 137 6.67 -15.07 -5.90
CA ALA A 137 6.78 -14.79 -7.33
C ALA A 137 8.24 -14.68 -7.79
N GLU A 138 9.13 -14.18 -6.94
CA GLU A 138 10.59 -14.15 -7.14
C GLU A 138 11.26 -15.53 -6.94
N GLY A 139 10.49 -16.58 -6.66
CA GLY A 139 10.99 -17.97 -6.55
C GLY A 139 11.27 -18.45 -5.13
N THR A 140 11.01 -17.65 -4.10
CA THR A 140 11.19 -18.07 -2.70
C THR A 140 10.21 -19.18 -2.34
N ASN A 141 10.69 -20.19 -1.61
CA ASN A 141 9.82 -21.25 -1.10
C ASN A 141 8.72 -20.68 -0.19
N VAL A 142 7.48 -21.16 -0.34
CA VAL A 142 6.31 -20.71 0.44
C VAL A 142 6.55 -20.70 1.96
N SER A 143 7.20 -21.72 2.53
CA SER A 143 7.42 -21.77 3.98
C SER A 143 8.42 -20.70 4.44
N VAL A 144 9.49 -20.51 3.67
CA VAL A 144 10.50 -19.47 3.92
C VAL A 144 9.87 -18.09 3.78
N ALA A 145 9.09 -17.88 2.72
CA ALA A 145 8.36 -16.62 2.50
C ALA A 145 7.40 -16.28 3.65
N ALA A 146 6.72 -17.28 4.22
CA ALA A 146 5.85 -17.09 5.37
C ALA A 146 6.62 -16.71 6.65
N MET A 147 7.72 -17.41 6.94
CA MET A 147 8.55 -17.14 8.11
C MET A 147 9.17 -15.74 8.05
N ASP A 148 9.70 -15.36 6.90
CA ASP A 148 10.39 -14.06 6.72
C ASP A 148 9.45 -12.85 6.79
N VAL A 149 8.12 -13.04 6.67
CA VAL A 149 7.14 -11.98 6.92
C VAL A 149 6.49 -12.10 8.30
N GLY A 150 7.07 -12.89 9.21
CA GLY A 150 6.68 -12.97 10.61
C GLY A 150 5.49 -13.88 10.91
N TYR A 151 5.20 -14.88 10.06
CA TYR A 151 4.25 -15.95 10.42
C TYR A 151 4.96 -17.14 11.08
N ILE A 152 4.50 -17.51 12.27
CA ILE A 152 4.99 -18.70 13.00
C ILE A 152 4.33 -19.98 12.48
N SER A 153 3.06 -19.90 12.06
CA SER A 153 2.27 -21.05 11.61
C SER A 153 1.98 -21.00 10.11
N SER A 154 2.49 -21.97 9.36
CA SER A 154 2.19 -22.17 7.93
C SER A 154 0.70 -22.35 7.65
N SER A 155 -0.03 -22.97 8.59
CA SER A 155 -1.49 -23.15 8.49
C SER A 155 -2.23 -21.82 8.63
N GLN A 156 -1.81 -20.96 9.56
CA GLN A 156 -2.38 -19.62 9.70
C GLN A 156 -2.08 -18.77 8.46
N PHE A 157 -0.83 -18.79 8.00
CA PHE A 157 -0.41 -18.11 6.77
C PHE A 157 -1.27 -18.54 5.58
N SER A 158 -1.43 -19.84 5.36
CA SER A 158 -2.18 -20.37 4.22
C SER A 158 -3.65 -19.94 4.23
N ARG A 159 -4.29 -19.88 5.41
CA ARG A 159 -5.67 -19.39 5.54
C ARG A 159 -5.79 -17.90 5.26
N ASP A 160 -4.91 -17.09 5.84
CA ASP A 160 -4.89 -15.64 5.64
C ASP A 160 -4.57 -15.29 4.18
N PHE A 161 -3.61 -16.00 3.56
CA PHE A 161 -3.25 -15.85 2.15
C PHE A 161 -4.42 -16.20 1.23
N LYS A 162 -5.06 -17.36 1.44
CA LYS A 162 -6.24 -17.77 0.65
C LYS A 162 -7.39 -16.77 0.77
N ARG A 163 -7.60 -16.21 1.96
CA ARG A 163 -8.63 -15.19 2.18
C ARG A 163 -8.35 -13.90 1.41
N MET A 164 -7.08 -13.53 1.22
CA MET A 164 -6.69 -12.32 0.50
C MET A 164 -6.64 -12.52 -1.02
N TYR A 165 -6.06 -13.64 -1.47
CA TYR A 165 -5.76 -13.89 -2.88
C TYR A 165 -6.74 -14.85 -3.57
N GLY A 166 -7.70 -15.42 -2.84
CA GLY A 166 -8.64 -16.45 -3.34
C GLY A 166 -8.04 -17.85 -3.49
N LEU A 167 -6.71 -17.96 -3.57
CA LEU A 167 -5.97 -19.20 -3.81
C LEU A 167 -5.02 -19.53 -2.65
N SER A 168 -4.73 -20.81 -2.44
CA SER A 168 -3.65 -21.18 -1.52
C SER A 168 -2.28 -20.70 -2.05
N PRO A 169 -1.28 -20.46 -1.19
CA PRO A 169 0.03 -19.97 -1.63
C PRO A 169 0.67 -20.81 -2.74
N LYS A 170 0.57 -22.15 -2.67
CA LYS A 170 1.11 -23.06 -3.71
C LYS A 170 0.35 -22.97 -5.03
N GLN A 171 -0.97 -22.85 -4.99
CA GLN A 171 -1.79 -22.65 -6.20
C GLN A 171 -1.47 -21.30 -6.85
N TRP A 172 -1.41 -20.24 -6.02
CA TRP A 172 -1.05 -18.90 -6.46
C TRP A 172 0.35 -18.83 -7.07
N GLN A 173 1.32 -19.54 -6.48
CA GLN A 173 2.67 -19.69 -7.05
C GLN A 173 2.60 -20.30 -8.45
N LYS A 174 1.91 -21.43 -8.61
CA LYS A 174 1.79 -22.11 -9.91
C LYS A 174 1.18 -21.21 -10.99
N GLU A 175 0.15 -20.43 -10.66
CA GLU A 175 -0.48 -19.50 -11.60
C GLU A 175 0.42 -18.31 -11.96
N ASN A 176 1.18 -17.76 -11.00
CA ASN A 176 2.06 -16.63 -11.27
C ASN A 176 3.36 -17.02 -11.95
N THR A 177 3.91 -18.20 -11.67
CA THR A 177 5.04 -18.74 -12.45
C THR A 177 4.64 -18.97 -13.91
N ALA A 178 3.40 -19.40 -14.18
CA ALA A 178 2.90 -19.52 -15.56
C ALA A 178 2.78 -18.15 -16.27
N LYS A 179 2.42 -17.09 -15.56
CA LYS A 179 2.38 -15.71 -16.10
C LYS A 179 3.77 -15.13 -16.34
N VAL A 180 4.72 -15.35 -15.43
CA VAL A 180 6.11 -14.88 -15.58
C VAL A 180 6.84 -15.64 -16.70
N ALA A 181 6.60 -16.94 -16.86
CA ALA A 181 7.15 -17.72 -17.97
C ALA A 181 6.60 -17.30 -19.35
N THR A 182 5.34 -16.84 -19.41
CA THR A 182 4.73 -16.30 -20.64
C THR A 182 5.30 -14.93 -21.03
N ILE A 183 5.89 -14.18 -20.09
CA ILE A 183 6.54 -12.88 -20.34
C ILE A 183 8.03 -13.04 -20.73
N MET A 184 8.60 -14.25 -20.54
CA MET A 184 10.00 -14.57 -20.85
C MET A 184 10.17 -15.46 -22.10
N GLN A 185 9.09 -15.76 -22.83
CA GLN A 185 9.10 -16.44 -24.14
C GLN A 185 8.59 -15.50 -25.22
#